data_AF-A0A2V6QA92-F1
#
_entry.id   AF-A0A2V6QA92-F1
#
_cell.length_a   1.000
_cell.length_b   1.000
_cell.length_c   1.000
_cell.angle_alpha   90.00
_cell.angle_beta   90.00
_cell.angle_gamma   90.00
#
_symmetry.space_group_name_H-M   'P 1'
#
loop_
_entity.id
_entity.type
_entity.pdbx_description
1 polymer ?
#
loop_
_entity_poly.entity_id
_entity_poly.type
_entity_poly.pdbx_seq_one_letter_code
_entity_poly.pdbx_strand_id
1 'polypeptide(L)'
;MRKVTRALVGAILASLVAAAVSVYAETPTEADFAACNTDAQAAMKAGTATPTTKDYVRVEAARTDSAATWTTWVWPISMESSDPQLIGMATDGITDAAYQATYRTCMRRNGF
;
A
#
# COMPACT_ATOMS: atom_id res chain seq x y z
N MET A 1 52.21 -4.11 -7.13
CA MET A 1 51.17 -5.01 -6.61
C MET A 1 50.31 -4.40 -5.49
N ARG A 2 50.87 -3.74 -4.45
CA ARG A 2 50.11 -3.16 -3.31
C ARG A 2 48.99 -2.15 -3.66
N LYS A 3 49.10 -1.40 -4.76
CA LYS A 3 48.08 -0.41 -5.16
C LYS A 3 46.82 -1.07 -5.74
N VAL A 4 46.97 -2.19 -6.46
CA VAL A 4 45.86 -2.91 -7.10
C VAL A 4 44.99 -3.61 -6.05
N THR A 5 45.62 -4.18 -5.02
CA THR A 5 44.93 -4.80 -3.88
C THR A 5 44.07 -3.79 -3.10
N ARG A 6 44.57 -2.55 -2.96
CA ARG A 6 43.86 -1.47 -2.24
C ARG A 6 42.63 -0.98 -3.00
N ALA A 7 42.72 -0.89 -4.32
CA ALA A 7 41.60 -0.52 -5.18
C ALA A 7 40.52 -1.62 -5.22
N LEU A 8 40.93 -2.89 -5.25
CA LEU A 8 40.00 -4.02 -5.24
C LEU A 8 39.24 -4.12 -3.90
N VAL A 9 39.93 -3.94 -2.78
CA VAL A 9 39.30 -3.91 -1.45
C VAL A 9 38.35 -2.73 -1.31
N GLY A 10 38.72 -1.54 -1.83
CA GLY A 10 37.84 -0.38 -1.85
C GLY A 10 36.57 -0.60 -2.67
N ALA A 11 36.68 -1.23 -3.84
CA ALA A 11 35.53 -1.56 -4.68
C ALA A 11 34.62 -2.61 -4.04
N ILE A 12 35.18 -3.62 -3.37
CA ILE A 12 34.40 -4.65 -2.65
C ILE A 12 33.64 -4.05 -1.46
N LEU A 13 34.29 -3.17 -0.69
CA LEU A 13 33.65 -2.48 0.44
C LEU A 13 32.54 -1.52 -0.02
N ALA A 14 32.75 -0.79 -1.12
CA ALA A 14 31.73 0.08 -1.69
C ALA A 14 30.50 -0.71 -2.18
N SER A 15 30.71 -1.88 -2.79
CA SER A 15 29.63 -2.77 -3.22
C SER A 15 28.85 -3.39 -2.06
N LEU A 16 29.50 -3.66 -0.92
CA LEU A 16 28.83 -4.18 0.28
C LEU A 16 27.96 -3.12 0.98
N VAL A 17 28.37 -1.84 0.96
CA VAL A 17 27.57 -0.74 1.53
C VAL A 17 26.31 -0.46 0.70
N ALA A 18 26.37 -0.63 -0.63
CA ALA A 18 25.21 -0.45 -1.50
C ALA A 18 24.15 -1.57 -1.37
N ALA A 19 24.52 -2.73 -0.83
CA ALA A 19 23.64 -3.89 -0.67
C ALA A 19 22.88 -3.91 0.69
N ALA A 20 23.14 -2.96 1.58
CA ALA A 20 22.62 -2.95 2.94
C ALA A 20 21.44 -1.99 3.17
N VAL A 21 20.72 -1.59 2.11
CA VAL A 21 19.36 -1.03 2.29
C VAL A 21 18.41 -2.20 2.51
N SER A 22 18.52 -2.83 3.68
CA SER A 22 17.51 -3.74 4.17
C SER A 22 16.26 -2.89 4.42
N VAL A 23 15.36 -2.82 3.43
CA VAL A 23 14.00 -2.34 3.63
C VAL A 23 13.34 -3.38 4.53
N TYR A 24 13.46 -3.20 5.84
CA TYR A 24 12.52 -3.80 6.77
C TYR A 24 11.18 -3.19 6.40
N ALA A 25 10.33 -3.96 5.71
CA ALA A 25 8.92 -3.60 5.61
C ALA A 25 8.38 -3.68 7.04
N GLU A 26 8.44 -2.56 7.75
CA GLU A 26 7.79 -2.43 9.05
C GLU A 26 6.31 -2.74 8.85
N THR A 27 5.69 -3.41 9.81
CA THR A 27 4.24 -3.62 9.72
C THR A 27 3.55 -2.29 9.99
N PRO A 28 2.68 -1.79 9.10
CA PRO A 28 2.00 -0.52 9.31
C PRO A 28 1.18 -0.54 10.60
N THR A 29 1.21 0.57 11.32
CA THR A 29 0.48 0.78 12.56
C THR A 29 -0.92 1.34 12.30
N GLU A 30 -1.78 1.34 13.31
CA GLU A 30 -3.10 2.00 13.22
C GLU A 30 -3.00 3.49 12.88
N ALA A 31 -1.94 4.17 13.34
CA ALA A 31 -1.70 5.57 13.02
C ALA A 31 -1.36 5.76 11.53
N ASP A 32 -0.61 4.83 10.93
CA ASP A 32 -0.28 4.85 9.49
C ASP A 32 -1.54 4.66 8.66
N PHE A 33 -2.40 3.72 9.05
CA PHE A 33 -3.71 3.51 8.41
C PHE A 33 -4.58 4.77 8.51
N ALA A 34 -4.69 5.38 9.70
CA ALA A 34 -5.49 6.58 9.90
C ALA A 34 -4.98 7.77 9.06
N ALA A 35 -3.66 7.95 8.97
CA ALA A 35 -3.05 8.98 8.13
C ALA A 35 -3.36 8.75 6.65
N CYS A 36 -3.14 7.53 6.14
CA CYS A 36 -3.40 7.22 4.75
C CYS A 36 -4.89 7.25 4.37
N ASN A 37 -5.79 6.93 5.30
CA ASN A 37 -7.23 7.11 5.12
C ASN A 37 -7.61 8.60 5.03
N THR A 38 -7.00 9.44 5.86
CA THR A 38 -7.21 10.90 5.83
C THR A 38 -6.74 11.49 4.49
N ASP A 39 -5.56 11.09 4.01
CA ASP A 39 -5.02 11.49 2.70
C ASP A 39 -5.95 11.05 1.56
N ALA A 40 -6.44 9.81 1.60
CA ALA A 40 -7.37 9.29 0.60
C ALA A 40 -8.68 10.08 0.58
N GLN A 41 -9.26 10.36 1.74
CA GLN A 41 -10.49 11.15 1.83
C GLN A 41 -10.28 12.60 1.34
N ALA A 42 -9.13 13.21 1.64
CA ALA A 42 -8.80 14.54 1.17
C ALA A 42 -8.66 14.60 -0.36
N ALA A 43 -7.96 13.62 -0.97
CA ALA A 43 -7.79 13.54 -2.42
C ALA A 43 -9.12 13.31 -3.15
N MET A 44 -10.02 12.51 -2.55
CA MET A 44 -11.38 12.32 -3.03
C MET A 44 -12.16 13.64 -3.06
N LYS A 45 -12.18 14.36 -1.93
CA LYS A 45 -12.89 15.64 -1.82
C LYS A 45 -12.33 16.71 -2.77
N ALA A 46 -11.03 16.69 -3.00
CA ALA A 46 -10.36 17.61 -3.91
C ALA A 46 -10.49 17.22 -5.40
N GLY A 47 -10.94 15.99 -5.71
CA GLY A 47 -10.98 15.47 -7.08
C GLY A 47 -9.59 15.30 -7.71
N THR A 48 -8.54 15.17 -6.89
CA THR A 48 -7.15 15.08 -7.36
C THR A 48 -6.67 13.64 -7.53
N ALA A 49 -7.49 12.66 -7.15
CA ALA A 49 -7.18 11.26 -7.34
C ALA A 49 -7.22 10.91 -8.84
N THR A 50 -6.20 10.20 -9.31
CA THR A 50 -6.11 9.68 -10.68
C THR A 50 -6.04 8.15 -10.65
N PRO A 51 -7.19 7.46 -10.54
CA PRO A 51 -7.23 6.01 -10.48
C PRO A 51 -6.91 5.43 -11.85
N THR A 52 -6.21 4.30 -11.88
CA THR A 52 -5.92 3.60 -13.14
C THR A 52 -7.04 2.60 -13.46
N THR A 53 -7.12 2.15 -14.72
CA THR A 53 -8.03 1.07 -15.12
C THR A 53 -7.89 -0.17 -14.23
N LYS A 54 -6.68 -0.49 -13.77
CA LYS A 54 -6.43 -1.60 -12.85
C LYS A 54 -7.10 -1.38 -11.49
N ASP A 55 -7.13 -0.15 -11.00
CA ASP A 55 -7.77 0.18 -9.71
C ASP A 55 -9.29 0.01 -9.82
N TYR A 56 -9.90 0.44 -10.93
CA TYR A 56 -11.32 0.18 -11.20
C TYR A 56 -11.66 -1.31 -11.28
N VAL A 57 -10.87 -2.09 -12.04
CA VAL A 57 -11.07 -3.55 -12.13
C VAL A 57 -11.00 -4.21 -10.75
N ARG A 58 -10.07 -3.77 -9.90
CA ARG A 58 -9.90 -4.34 -8.56
C ARG A 58 -11.05 -3.98 -7.62
N VAL A 59 -11.62 -2.78 -7.74
CA VAL A 59 -12.84 -2.40 -7.03
C VAL A 59 -14.04 -3.22 -7.49
N GLU A 60 -14.19 -3.47 -8.78
CA GLU A 60 -15.28 -4.31 -9.29
C GLU A 60 -15.15 -5.78 -8.84
N ALA A 61 -13.92 -6.30 -8.74
CA ALA A 61 -13.66 -7.59 -8.11
C ALA A 61 -14.08 -7.58 -6.63
N ALA A 62 -13.67 -6.56 -5.87
CA ALA A 62 -14.07 -6.41 -4.47
C ALA A 62 -15.60 -6.30 -4.29
N ARG A 63 -16.30 -5.62 -5.20
CA ARG A 63 -17.77 -5.55 -5.23
C ARG A 63 -18.41 -6.90 -5.51
N THR A 64 -17.84 -7.70 -6.40
CA THR A 64 -18.33 -9.03 -6.77
C THR A 64 -18.11 -10.03 -5.63
N ASP A 65 -16.96 -9.99 -4.97
CA ASP A 65 -16.68 -10.79 -3.77
C ASP A 65 -17.55 -10.36 -2.59
N SER A 66 -17.78 -9.04 -2.45
CA SER A 66 -18.75 -8.51 -1.49
C SER A 66 -20.15 -9.04 -1.79
N ALA A 67 -20.60 -9.01 -3.07
CA ALA A 67 -21.89 -9.56 -3.55
C ALA A 67 -22.07 -11.04 -3.20
N ALA A 68 -21.00 -11.85 -3.28
CA ALA A 68 -21.00 -13.24 -2.83
C ALA A 68 -21.10 -13.38 -1.30
N THR A 69 -20.64 -12.37 -0.54
CA THR A 69 -20.68 -12.34 0.93
C THR A 69 -22.03 -11.82 1.48
N TRP A 70 -22.77 -11.01 0.70
CA TRP A 70 -24.08 -10.45 1.07
C TRP A 70 -25.20 -11.49 1.23
N THR A 71 -25.07 -12.69 0.66
CA THR A 71 -26.06 -13.77 0.85
C THR A 71 -25.95 -14.46 2.22
N THR A 72 -24.93 -14.17 3.03
CA THR A 72 -24.67 -14.97 4.25
C THR A 72 -24.71 -14.22 5.60
N TRP A 73 -24.65 -12.89 5.74
CA TRP A 73 -24.44 -12.34 7.11
C TRP A 73 -25.33 -11.18 7.60
N VAL A 74 -25.85 -11.45 8.80
CA VAL A 74 -26.59 -10.63 9.76
C VAL A 74 -25.60 -9.80 10.59
N TRP A 75 -25.56 -8.47 10.41
CA TRP A 75 -25.00 -7.46 11.34
C TRP A 75 -23.51 -7.57 11.81
N PRO A 76 -22.98 -6.51 12.45
CA PRO A 76 -22.05 -5.56 11.84
C PRO A 76 -20.62 -6.13 11.77
N ILE A 77 -20.21 -6.60 10.60
CA ILE A 77 -18.83 -7.02 10.37
C ILE A 77 -18.12 -5.84 9.72
N SER A 78 -17.07 -5.32 10.36
CA SER A 78 -16.12 -4.44 9.67
C SER A 78 -15.71 -5.14 8.38
N MET A 79 -16.10 -4.58 7.25
CA MET A 79 -15.69 -5.08 5.95
C MET A 79 -14.17 -4.81 5.85
N GLU A 80 -13.35 -5.75 6.28
CA GLU A 80 -11.91 -5.69 6.04
C GLU A 80 -11.67 -6.17 4.61
N SER A 81 -10.93 -5.40 3.82
CA SER A 81 -10.55 -5.81 2.47
C SER A 81 -9.67 -7.06 2.52
N SER A 82 -9.99 -8.07 1.70
CA SER A 82 -9.16 -9.29 1.58
C SER A 82 -7.81 -9.04 0.88
N ASP A 83 -7.63 -7.90 0.22
CA ASP A 83 -6.35 -7.45 -0.33
C ASP A 83 -5.41 -7.00 0.81
N PRO A 84 -4.26 -7.66 1.04
CA PRO A 84 -3.32 -7.27 2.09
C PRO A 84 -2.83 -5.82 2.00
N GLN A 85 -2.82 -5.22 0.80
CA GLN A 85 -2.41 -3.82 0.60
C GLN A 85 -3.46 -2.81 1.06
N LEU A 86 -4.64 -3.29 1.46
CA LEU A 86 -5.79 -2.50 1.88
C LEU A 86 -6.19 -2.76 3.33
N ILE A 87 -5.37 -3.48 4.09
CA ILE A 87 -5.56 -3.66 5.53
C ILE A 87 -5.63 -2.29 6.20
N GLY A 88 -6.57 -2.12 7.13
CA GLY A 88 -6.78 -0.87 7.86
C GLY A 88 -7.47 0.24 7.06
N MET A 89 -7.91 -0.05 5.83
CA MET A 89 -8.66 0.91 5.01
C MET A 89 -10.07 1.13 5.56
N ALA A 90 -10.50 2.39 5.60
CA ALA A 90 -11.85 2.74 6.02
C ALA A 90 -12.91 2.10 5.11
N THR A 91 -14.05 1.72 5.69
CA THR A 91 -15.14 1.04 4.98
C THR A 91 -15.67 1.84 3.79
N ASP A 92 -15.68 3.17 3.91
CA ASP A 92 -16.10 4.10 2.85
C ASP A 92 -15.23 3.97 1.59
N GLY A 93 -13.97 3.54 1.73
CA GLY A 93 -13.02 3.39 0.65
C GLY A 93 -13.10 2.06 -0.10
N ILE A 94 -13.80 1.06 0.44
CA ILE A 94 -13.79 -0.31 -0.10
C ILE A 94 -14.34 -0.37 -1.52
N THR A 95 -15.36 0.43 -1.80
CA THR A 95 -16.06 0.42 -3.09
C THR A 95 -15.68 1.59 -4.00
N ASP A 96 -14.63 2.35 -3.64
CA ASP A 96 -14.20 3.55 -4.36
C ASP A 96 -12.76 3.41 -4.90
N ALA A 97 -12.62 3.47 -6.22
CA ALA A 97 -11.33 3.25 -6.88
C ALA A 97 -10.32 4.38 -6.61
N ALA A 98 -10.80 5.60 -6.44
CA ALA A 98 -9.97 6.77 -6.17
C ALA A 98 -9.51 6.81 -4.72
N TYR A 99 -10.35 6.39 -3.79
CA TYR A 99 -9.95 6.16 -2.41
C TYR A 99 -8.88 5.07 -2.33
N GLN A 100 -9.13 3.89 -2.91
CA GLN A 100 -8.16 2.77 -2.89
C GLN A 100 -6.82 3.14 -3.53
N ALA A 101 -6.84 3.83 -4.68
CA ALA A 101 -5.63 4.23 -5.38
C ALA A 101 -4.77 5.19 -4.55
N THR A 102 -5.40 6.17 -3.90
CA THR A 102 -4.71 7.13 -3.03
C THR A 102 -4.16 6.45 -1.79
N TYR A 103 -4.96 5.61 -1.13
CA TYR A 103 -4.55 4.85 0.05
C TYR A 103 -3.32 3.97 -0.24
N ARG A 104 -3.36 3.14 -1.29
CA ARG A 104 -2.22 2.31 -1.70
C ARG A 104 -0.98 3.13 -2.04
N THR A 105 -1.17 4.33 -2.58
CA THR A 105 -0.05 5.22 -2.91
C THR A 105 0.58 5.80 -1.65
N CYS A 106 -0.22 6.19 -0.66
CA CYS A 106 0.25 6.60 0.65
C CYS A 106 1.04 5.48 1.35
N MET A 107 0.47 4.26 1.42
CA MET A 107 1.14 3.09 2.04
C MET A 107 2.50 2.80 1.39
N ARG A 108 2.55 2.72 0.05
CA ARG A 108 3.80 2.51 -0.69
C ARG A 108 4.83 3.62 -0.47
N ARG A 109 4.39 4.87 -0.32
CA ARG A 109 5.29 6.00 -0.04
C ARG A 109 5.91 5.90 1.35
N ASN A 110 5.18 5.33 2.31
CA ASN A 110 5.66 5.12 3.67
C ASN A 110 6.44 3.80 3.85
N GLY A 111 6.49 2.93 2.83
CA GLY A 111 7.30 1.70 2.84
C GLY A 111 6.51 0.42 3.15
N PHE A 112 5.19 0.46 3.01
CA PHE A 112 4.26 -0.64 3.32
C PHE A 112 3.60 -1.25 2.06
#